data_AF-A0A6N4RFZ2-F1
#
_entry.id   AF-A0A6N4RFZ2-F1
#
_cell.length_a   1.000
_cell.length_b   1.000
_cell.length_c   1.000
_cell.angle_alpha   90.00
_cell.angle_beta   90.00
_cell.angle_gamma   90.00
#
_symmetry.space_group_name_H-M   'P 1'
#
loop_
_entity.id
_entity.type
_entity.pdbx_description
1 polymer ?
#
loop_
_entity_poly.entity_id
_entity_poly.type
_entity_poly.pdbx_seq_one_letter_code
_entity_poly.pdbx_strand_id
1 'polypeptide(L)'
;MKKHRFVRIVPLLVLAFGIEAGLLSLSNWQRNRYHQSLTEQAEFAARPSQSLSGTWQPEATFALTNQPNPRNPEAEIGWRILTPLSTPSGTIIIDRGYATPRYHADMSPDFSQLMPTDIGADLAGVWQPFPQRKGWLRGPDTTTHPRLLAFLNPQLIVSDTQPVYFLSRTASSEEITAVPPPLPAPTKHLSYALQWLGMALAFPLLCVFAYLKSRRAGRRSRPS
;
A
#
# COMPACT_ATOMS: atom_id res chain seq x y z
N MET A 1 -39.27 -43.58 5.70
CA MET A 1 -38.53 -42.80 4.66
C MET A 1 -38.19 -41.33 4.99
N LYS A 2 -38.69 -40.68 6.06
CA LYS A 2 -38.38 -39.26 6.36
C LYS A 2 -36.99 -39.00 6.98
N LYS A 3 -36.42 -39.96 7.73
CA LYS A 3 -35.11 -39.80 8.44
C LYS A 3 -33.91 -39.56 7.52
N HIS A 4 -33.84 -40.18 6.34
CA HIS A 4 -32.70 -40.02 5.42
C HIS A 4 -32.61 -38.64 4.74
N ARG A 5 -33.72 -37.89 4.63
CA ARG A 5 -33.69 -36.52 4.08
C ARG A 5 -33.15 -35.51 5.09
N PHE A 6 -33.43 -35.70 6.37
CA PHE A 6 -33.01 -34.77 7.42
C PHE A 6 -31.48 -34.76 7.60
N VAL A 7 -30.85 -35.94 7.59
CA VAL A 7 -29.39 -36.09 7.75
C VAL A 7 -28.59 -35.44 6.61
N ARG A 8 -29.17 -35.32 5.40
CA ARG A 8 -28.49 -34.70 4.24
C ARG A 8 -28.60 -33.17 4.21
N ILE A 9 -29.58 -32.59 4.90
CA ILE A 9 -29.84 -31.13 4.86
C ILE A 9 -28.96 -30.38 5.86
N VAL A 10 -28.73 -30.96 7.04
CA VAL A 10 -27.91 -30.35 8.10
C VAL A 10 -26.50 -29.95 7.62
N PRO A 11 -25.69 -30.82 6.98
CA PRO A 11 -24.34 -30.42 6.55
C PRO A 11 -24.35 -29.31 5.49
N LEU A 12 -25.37 -29.27 4.63
CA LEU A 12 -25.52 -28.21 3.63
C LEU A 12 -25.86 -26.86 4.28
N LEU A 13 -26.72 -26.86 5.31
CA LEU A 13 -27.02 -25.66 6.07
C LEU A 13 -25.78 -25.16 6.83
N VAL A 14 -25.04 -26.06 7.48
CA VAL A 14 -23.79 -25.71 8.17
C VAL A 14 -22.78 -25.09 7.19
N LEU A 15 -22.60 -25.69 6.01
CA LEU A 15 -21.72 -25.14 4.99
C LEU A 15 -22.20 -23.76 4.51
N ALA A 16 -23.51 -23.60 4.24
CA ALA A 16 -24.07 -22.34 3.80
C ALA A 16 -23.88 -21.22 4.85
N PHE A 17 -24.17 -21.51 6.13
CA PHE A 17 -23.93 -20.55 7.22
C PHE A 17 -22.44 -20.27 7.41
N GLY A 18 -21.57 -21.25 7.23
CA GLY A 18 -20.11 -21.05 7.28
C GLY A 18 -19.60 -20.12 6.18
N ILE A 19 -20.07 -20.29 4.94
CA ILE A 19 -19.75 -19.40 3.82
C ILE A 19 -20.23 -17.98 4.11
N GLU A 20 -21.48 -17.83 4.55
CA GLU A 20 -22.07 -16.53 4.88
C GLU A 20 -21.28 -15.81 5.99
N ALA A 21 -20.99 -16.51 7.09
CA ALA A 21 -20.18 -15.98 8.17
C ALA A 21 -18.77 -15.57 7.70
N GLY A 22 -18.17 -16.35 6.80
CA GLY A 22 -16.88 -16.02 6.18
C GLY A 22 -16.93 -14.73 5.35
N LEU A 23 -17.95 -14.58 4.50
CA LEU A 23 -18.14 -13.38 3.66
C LEU A 23 -18.38 -12.12 4.51
N LEU A 24 -19.22 -12.22 5.55
CA LEU A 24 -19.46 -11.13 6.50
C LEU A 24 -18.19 -10.78 7.30
N SER A 25 -17.42 -11.78 7.72
CA SER A 25 -16.15 -11.58 8.41
C SER A 25 -15.13 -10.85 7.52
N LEU A 26 -15.00 -11.24 6.25
CA LEU A 26 -14.15 -10.56 5.28
C LEU A 26 -14.60 -9.12 5.02
N SER A 27 -15.90 -8.89 4.89
CA SER A 27 -16.46 -7.54 4.73
C SER A 27 -16.10 -6.65 5.93
N ASN A 28 -16.30 -7.15 7.15
CA ASN A 28 -15.96 -6.43 8.37
C ASN A 28 -14.45 -6.19 8.51
N TRP A 29 -13.63 -7.18 8.18
CA TRP A 29 -12.17 -7.04 8.19
C TRP A 29 -11.70 -5.94 7.22
N GLN A 30 -12.22 -5.93 5.98
CA GLN A 30 -11.89 -4.88 5.01
C GLN A 30 -12.38 -3.50 5.46
N ARG A 31 -13.57 -3.40 6.08
CA ARG A 31 -14.07 -2.15 6.65
C ARG A 31 -13.17 -1.65 7.79
N ASN A 32 -12.70 -2.53 8.67
CA ASN A 32 -11.78 -2.15 9.74
C ASN A 32 -10.45 -1.66 9.17
N ARG A 33 -9.94 -2.30 8.11
CA ARG A 33 -8.75 -1.81 7.37
C ARG A 33 -8.97 -0.42 6.77
N TYR A 34 -10.15 -0.16 6.20
CA TYR A 34 -10.51 1.18 5.72
C TYR A 34 -10.40 2.24 6.82
N HIS A 35 -11.02 1.99 7.98
CA HIS A 35 -10.96 2.93 9.11
C HIS A 35 -9.54 3.09 9.67
N GLN A 36 -8.81 1.98 9.81
CA GLN A 36 -7.41 2.03 10.23
C GLN A 36 -6.58 2.91 9.28
N SER A 37 -6.72 2.71 7.96
CA SER A 37 -6.03 3.52 6.97
C SER A 37 -6.38 5.00 7.11
N LEU A 38 -7.67 5.35 7.27
CA LEU A 38 -8.10 6.74 7.50
C LEU A 38 -7.46 7.36 8.74
N THR A 39 -7.44 6.63 9.86
CA THR A 39 -6.80 7.08 11.10
C THR A 39 -5.30 7.30 10.89
N GLU A 40 -4.61 6.36 10.26
CA GLU A 40 -3.19 6.50 9.93
C GLU A 40 -2.93 7.75 9.06
N GLN A 41 -3.81 8.08 8.11
CA GLN A 41 -3.67 9.32 7.32
C GLN A 41 -3.90 10.58 8.14
N ALA A 42 -4.91 10.57 9.01
CA ALA A 42 -5.23 11.70 9.88
C ALA A 42 -4.11 11.96 10.89
N GLU A 43 -3.60 10.91 11.54
CA GLU A 43 -2.45 10.97 12.44
C GLU A 43 -1.22 11.51 11.71
N PHE A 44 -0.95 11.00 10.51
CA PHE A 44 0.16 11.47 9.70
C PHE A 44 0.05 12.96 9.35
N ALA A 45 -1.13 13.42 8.93
CA ALA A 45 -1.38 14.82 8.61
C ALA A 45 -1.25 15.73 9.83
N ALA A 46 -1.62 15.23 11.01
CA ALA A 46 -1.57 15.98 12.27
C ALA A 46 -0.16 16.08 12.88
N ARG A 47 0.84 15.30 12.41
CA ARG A 47 2.20 15.38 12.98
C ARG A 47 2.80 16.77 12.76
N PRO A 48 3.31 17.42 13.82
CA PRO A 48 3.94 18.72 13.71
C PRO A 48 5.24 18.61 12.91
N SER A 49 5.49 19.61 12.07
CA SER A 49 6.74 19.70 11.32
C SER A 49 7.89 19.97 12.29
N GLN A 50 9.01 19.29 12.09
CA GLN A 50 10.27 19.51 12.80
C GLN A 50 11.31 20.01 11.81
N SER A 51 12.29 20.77 12.30
CA SER A 51 13.42 21.23 11.50
C SER A 51 14.60 20.27 11.66
N LEU A 52 15.31 20.02 10.57
CA LEU A 52 16.50 19.17 10.53
C LEU A 52 17.55 19.82 9.63
N SER A 53 18.76 19.98 10.16
CA SER A 53 19.88 20.55 9.42
C SER A 53 21.01 19.54 9.28
N GLY A 54 21.71 19.57 8.16
CA GLY A 54 22.84 18.69 7.91
C GLY A 54 23.45 18.83 6.53
N THR A 55 24.28 17.86 6.17
CA THR A 55 25.00 17.80 4.89
C THR A 55 24.52 16.61 4.08
N TRP A 56 24.14 16.83 2.82
CA TRP A 56 23.70 15.74 1.94
C TRP A 56 24.84 14.78 1.60
N GLN A 57 24.51 13.50 1.45
CA GLN A 57 25.39 12.46 0.90
C GLN A 57 24.82 12.00 -0.46
N PRO A 58 24.96 12.82 -1.52
CA PRO A 58 24.34 12.58 -2.82
C PRO A 58 24.76 11.24 -3.45
N GLU A 59 26.01 10.83 -3.25
CA GLU A 59 26.59 9.56 -3.73
C GLU A 59 25.86 8.32 -3.18
N ALA A 60 25.23 8.46 -2.02
CA ALA A 60 24.43 7.44 -1.36
C ALA A 60 22.92 7.64 -1.60
N THR A 61 22.51 8.31 -2.67
CA THR A 61 21.09 8.44 -3.03
C THR A 61 20.51 7.12 -3.56
N PHE A 62 19.25 6.88 -3.22
CA PHE A 62 18.46 5.75 -3.68
C PHE A 62 17.15 6.23 -4.31
N ALA A 63 16.68 5.50 -5.31
CA ALA A 63 15.37 5.70 -5.90
C ALA A 63 14.49 4.48 -5.60
N LEU A 64 13.48 4.66 -4.76
CA LEU A 64 12.44 3.67 -4.54
C LEU A 64 11.50 3.70 -5.75
N THR A 65 11.49 2.61 -6.51
CA THR A 65 10.73 2.46 -7.76
C THR A 65 9.28 2.09 -7.51
N ASN A 66 8.49 2.07 -8.58
CA ASN A 66 7.10 1.63 -8.58
C ASN A 66 6.20 2.43 -7.63
N GLN A 67 6.45 3.73 -7.49
CA GLN A 67 5.69 4.60 -6.59
C GLN A 67 4.56 5.28 -7.34
N PRO A 68 3.30 5.16 -6.89
CA PRO A 68 2.21 5.87 -7.54
C PRO A 68 2.37 7.37 -7.33
N ASN A 69 2.00 8.16 -8.35
CA ASN A 69 2.00 9.61 -8.23
C ASN A 69 0.99 10.04 -7.14
N PRO A 70 1.42 10.78 -6.11
CA PRO A 70 0.58 11.11 -4.97
C PRO A 70 -0.48 12.18 -5.28
N ARG A 71 -0.32 12.95 -6.35
CA ARG A 71 -1.33 13.92 -6.83
C ARG A 71 -2.33 13.28 -7.79
N ASN A 72 -1.89 12.30 -8.58
CA ASN A 72 -2.75 11.54 -9.48
C ASN A 72 -2.34 10.06 -9.48
N PRO A 73 -2.90 9.22 -8.60
CA PRO A 73 -2.51 7.81 -8.49
C PRO A 73 -2.77 6.97 -9.75
N GLU A 74 -3.57 7.46 -10.69
CA GLU A 74 -3.84 6.83 -11.99
C GLU A 74 -2.86 7.27 -13.08
N ALA A 75 -2.03 8.28 -12.80
CA ALA A 75 -0.97 8.74 -13.70
C ALA A 75 0.27 7.83 -13.65
N GLU A 76 1.37 8.33 -14.19
CA GLU A 76 2.63 7.62 -14.29
C GLU A 76 3.17 7.17 -12.93
N ILE A 77 3.67 5.94 -12.92
CA ILE A 77 4.39 5.37 -11.80
C ILE A 77 5.78 6.00 -11.79
N GLY A 78 6.17 6.56 -10.65
CA GLY A 78 7.44 7.25 -10.49
C GLY A 78 8.35 6.67 -9.44
N TRP A 79 9.25 7.53 -8.99
CA TRP A 79 10.27 7.21 -8.01
C TRP A 79 10.09 8.03 -6.74
N ARG A 80 10.47 7.46 -5.60
CA ARG A 80 10.74 8.20 -4.39
C ARG A 80 12.23 8.33 -4.17
N ILE A 81 12.68 9.56 -3.98
CA ILE A 81 14.11 9.86 -3.85
C ILE A 81 14.46 9.90 -2.38
N LEU A 82 15.39 9.02 -2.00
CA LEU A 82 15.87 8.85 -0.65
C LEU A 82 17.34 9.25 -0.64
N THR A 83 17.71 10.28 0.11
CA THR A 83 19.10 10.71 0.23
C THR A 83 19.48 10.75 1.70
N PRO A 84 20.61 10.13 2.10
CA PRO A 84 21.12 10.27 3.45
C PRO A 84 21.59 11.70 3.72
N LEU A 85 21.33 12.16 4.93
CA LEU A 85 21.77 13.45 5.47
C LEU A 85 22.67 13.18 6.68
N SER A 86 23.90 13.66 6.61
CA SER A 86 24.84 13.64 7.74
C SER A 86 24.50 14.76 8.70
N THR A 87 24.25 14.41 9.96
CA THR A 87 23.96 15.37 11.03
C THR A 87 24.92 15.15 12.21
N PRO A 88 25.00 16.08 13.17
CA PRO A 88 25.82 15.89 14.37
C PRO A 88 25.45 14.63 15.18
N SER A 89 24.21 14.15 15.07
CA SER A 89 23.72 12.95 15.76
C SER A 89 23.85 11.66 14.94
N GLY A 90 24.42 11.74 13.73
CA GLY A 90 24.60 10.62 12.82
C GLY A 90 23.88 10.80 11.48
N THR A 91 23.89 9.75 10.67
CA THR A 91 23.28 9.75 9.34
C THR A 91 21.79 9.37 9.41
N ILE A 92 20.95 10.22 8.83
CA ILE A 92 19.50 10.03 8.78
C ILE A 92 19.08 9.90 7.32
N ILE A 93 18.18 8.96 7.01
CA ILE A 93 17.60 8.86 5.68
C ILE A 93 16.50 9.91 5.53
N ILE A 94 16.61 10.71 4.48
CA ILE A 94 15.57 11.68 4.12
C ILE A 94 14.83 11.18 2.89
N ASP A 95 13.52 11.10 3.00
CA ASP A 95 12.64 11.02 1.84
C ASP A 95 12.38 12.44 1.34
N ARG A 96 12.96 12.72 0.17
CA ARG A 96 12.90 14.04 -0.47
C ARG A 96 11.58 14.24 -1.21
N GLY A 97 10.86 13.16 -1.52
CA GLY A 97 9.58 13.20 -2.19
C GLY A 97 9.53 12.38 -3.48
N TYR A 98 8.55 12.71 -4.32
CA TYR A 98 8.26 12.02 -5.58
C TYR A 98 8.96 12.72 -6.75
N ALA A 99 9.49 11.91 -7.67
CA ALA A 99 10.01 12.36 -8.95
C ALA A 99 9.41 11.51 -10.08
N THR A 100 9.12 12.15 -11.21
CA THR A 100 8.74 11.46 -12.44
C THR A 100 9.97 10.77 -13.03
N PRO A 101 9.88 9.51 -13.49
CA PRO A 101 11.02 8.82 -14.09
C PRO A 101 11.50 9.55 -15.34
N ARG A 102 12.82 9.66 -15.48
CA ARG A 102 13.45 10.12 -16.71
C ARG A 102 14.40 9.05 -17.19
N TYR A 103 14.57 8.94 -18.50
CA TYR A 103 15.42 7.93 -19.10
C TYR A 103 16.30 8.56 -20.16
N HIS A 104 17.52 8.08 -20.27
CA HIS A 104 18.40 8.35 -21.39
C HIS A 104 17.86 7.66 -22.66
N ALA A 105 18.45 7.99 -23.82
CA ALA A 105 18.03 7.42 -25.11
C ALA A 105 18.21 5.89 -25.18
N ASP A 106 19.09 5.32 -24.36
CA ASP A 106 19.32 3.88 -24.21
C ASP A 106 18.35 3.21 -23.22
N MET A 107 17.34 3.94 -22.74
CA MET A 107 16.35 3.52 -21.75
C MET A 107 16.91 3.29 -20.33
N SER A 108 18.16 3.69 -20.06
CA SER A 108 18.68 3.68 -18.70
C SER A 108 18.10 4.85 -17.87
N PRO A 109 17.82 4.67 -16.56
CA PRO A 109 17.32 5.75 -15.70
C PRO A 109 18.27 6.96 -15.67
N ASP A 110 17.72 8.16 -15.89
CA ASP A 110 18.42 9.44 -15.75
C ASP A 110 18.05 10.10 -14.43
N PHE A 111 19.07 10.37 -13.62
CA PHE A 111 18.93 10.99 -12.29
C PHE A 111 19.70 12.30 -12.15
N SER A 112 20.26 12.82 -13.24
CA SER A 112 21.12 14.01 -13.24
C SER A 112 20.49 15.22 -12.53
N GLN A 113 19.17 15.37 -12.62
CA GLN A 113 18.42 16.46 -11.99
C GLN A 113 17.81 16.12 -10.62
N LEU A 114 17.99 14.88 -10.16
CA LEU A 114 17.44 14.44 -8.87
C LEU A 114 18.44 14.57 -7.73
N MET A 115 19.70 14.89 -8.01
CA MET A 115 20.71 15.11 -6.98
C MET A 115 20.49 16.46 -6.28
N PRO A 116 20.73 16.56 -4.96
CA PRO A 116 20.70 17.86 -4.29
C PRO A 116 21.81 18.73 -4.86
N THR A 117 21.49 19.98 -5.20
CA THR A 117 22.44 20.96 -5.75
C THR A 117 23.29 21.61 -4.66
N ASP A 118 22.73 21.74 -3.46
CA ASP A 118 23.41 22.32 -2.30
C ASP A 118 24.01 21.22 -1.42
N ILE A 119 25.16 21.49 -0.82
CA ILE A 119 25.84 20.56 0.09
C ILE A 119 25.16 20.59 1.47
N GLY A 120 24.71 21.76 1.93
CA GLY A 120 23.97 21.93 3.18
C GLY A 120 22.45 21.89 2.96
N ALA A 121 21.73 21.39 3.96
CA ALA A 121 20.28 21.31 3.93
C ALA A 121 19.68 21.83 5.25
N ASP A 122 18.70 22.71 5.15
CA ASP A 122 17.77 23.07 6.23
C ASP A 122 16.37 22.61 5.83
N LEU A 123 15.90 21.53 6.47
CA LEU A 123 14.71 20.81 6.05
C LEU A 123 13.61 20.95 7.10
N ALA A 124 12.38 21.12 6.64
CA ALA A 124 11.20 20.97 7.48
C ALA A 124 10.48 19.68 7.09
N GLY A 125 10.12 18.85 8.06
CA GLY A 125 9.53 17.54 7.78
C GLY A 125 8.98 16.82 8.99
N VAL A 126 8.67 15.53 8.83
CA VAL A 126 8.13 14.69 9.91
C VAL A 126 8.86 13.37 10.01
N TRP A 127 9.04 12.89 11.24
CA TRP A 127 9.58 11.56 11.49
C TRP A 127 8.56 10.48 11.16
N GLN A 128 9.04 9.42 10.53
CA GLN A 128 8.25 8.26 10.14
C GLN A 128 9.01 6.98 10.48
N PRO A 129 8.37 5.99 11.12
CA PRO A 129 8.97 4.68 11.26
C PRO A 129 9.12 4.02 9.88
N PHE A 130 10.20 3.26 9.69
CA PHE A 130 10.32 2.45 8.48
C PHE A 130 9.14 1.46 8.37
N PRO A 131 8.54 1.29 7.17
CA PRO A 131 7.43 0.38 7.00
C PRO A 131 7.88 -1.05 7.30
N GLN A 132 7.20 -1.73 8.22
CA GLN A 132 7.46 -3.13 8.52
C GLN A 132 6.82 -4.02 7.45
N ARG A 133 7.56 -4.28 6.36
CA ARG A 133 7.17 -5.27 5.35
C ARG A 133 8.10 -6.47 5.37
N LYS A 134 7.51 -7.68 5.46
CA LYS A 134 8.18 -8.94 5.15
C LYS A 134 7.93 -9.24 3.66
N GLY A 135 8.99 -9.41 2.87
CA GLY A 135 8.88 -9.69 1.44
C GLY A 135 10.14 -10.35 0.90
N TRP A 136 9.96 -11.20 -0.12
CA TRP A 136 11.03 -11.90 -0.84
C TRP A 136 11.25 -11.20 -2.19
N LEU A 137 12.11 -10.17 -2.26
CA LEU A 137 12.59 -9.65 -3.55
C LEU A 137 14.06 -9.23 -3.46
N ARG A 138 14.74 -9.30 -4.61
CA ARG A 138 16.15 -8.96 -4.81
C ARG A 138 16.46 -7.57 -4.24
N GLY A 139 17.64 -7.45 -3.64
CA GLY A 139 18.19 -6.18 -3.17
C GLY A 139 18.41 -5.17 -4.31
N PRO A 140 18.86 -3.95 -3.99
CA PRO A 140 18.99 -2.88 -4.98
C PRO A 140 19.84 -3.28 -6.18
N ASP A 141 19.52 -2.73 -7.35
CA ASP A 141 20.47 -2.77 -8.45
C ASP A 141 21.70 -1.95 -8.06
N THR A 142 22.85 -2.64 -7.95
CA THR A 142 24.11 -2.05 -7.53
C THR A 142 24.84 -1.34 -8.67
N THR A 143 24.36 -1.47 -9.90
CA THR A 143 25.05 -0.97 -11.10
C THR A 143 24.59 0.43 -11.53
N THR A 144 23.44 0.90 -11.04
CA THR A 144 22.91 2.23 -11.33
C THR A 144 23.15 3.18 -10.15
N HIS A 145 23.45 4.45 -10.45
CA HIS A 145 23.51 5.52 -9.45
C HIS A 145 22.51 6.63 -9.79
N PRO A 146 21.64 7.01 -8.84
CA PRO A 146 21.22 6.33 -7.61
C PRO A 146 20.79 4.88 -7.78
N ARG A 147 20.90 4.14 -6.68
CA ARG A 147 20.55 2.72 -6.62
C ARG A 147 19.04 2.54 -6.61
N LEU A 148 18.54 1.61 -7.41
CA LEU A 148 17.11 1.32 -7.48
C LEU A 148 16.68 0.38 -6.37
N LEU A 149 15.64 0.76 -5.62
CA LEU A 149 15.01 -0.08 -4.60
C LEU A 149 13.61 -0.49 -5.04
N ALA A 150 13.24 -1.75 -4.78
CA ALA A 150 11.85 -2.21 -4.90
C ALA A 150 11.05 -1.93 -3.61
N PHE A 151 11.73 -1.95 -2.46
CA PHE A 151 11.15 -1.68 -1.15
C PHE A 151 12.08 -0.84 -0.28
N LEU A 152 11.48 -0.08 0.62
CA LEU A 152 12.21 0.68 1.62
C LEU A 152 12.73 -0.29 2.70
N ASN A 153 14.01 -0.65 2.61
CA ASN A 153 14.71 -1.48 3.58
C ASN A 153 15.92 -0.69 4.11
N PRO A 154 15.92 -0.27 5.39
CA PRO A 154 16.97 0.58 5.93
C PRO A 154 18.36 -0.06 5.86
N GLN A 155 18.45 -1.37 6.09
CA GLN A 155 19.72 -2.10 6.08
C GLN A 155 20.39 -2.15 4.69
N LEU A 156 19.62 -1.95 3.61
CA LEU A 156 20.16 -1.87 2.25
C LEU A 156 20.64 -0.47 1.88
N ILE A 157 20.35 0.53 2.73
CA ILE A 157 20.58 1.94 2.47
C ILE A 157 21.82 2.40 3.23
N VAL A 158 21.84 2.27 4.56
CA VAL A 158 23.03 2.52 5.40
C VAL A 158 23.07 1.48 6.52
N SER A 159 24.27 1.03 6.91
CA SER A 159 24.45 -0.03 7.93
C SER A 159 23.98 0.37 9.33
N ASP A 160 24.09 1.66 9.68
CA ASP A 160 23.80 2.21 11.01
C ASP A 160 22.64 3.24 11.00
N THR A 161 21.55 2.95 10.28
CA THR A 161 20.36 3.82 10.30
C THR A 161 19.56 3.67 11.59
N GLN A 162 19.05 4.80 12.11
CA GLN A 162 17.96 4.79 13.08
C GLN A 162 16.72 4.05 12.53
N PRO A 163 15.82 3.50 13.38
CA PRO A 163 14.61 2.80 12.93
C PRO A 163 13.52 3.73 12.33
N VAL A 164 13.86 5.01 12.13
CA VAL A 164 13.01 6.05 11.59
C VAL A 164 13.72 6.76 10.44
N TYR A 165 12.94 7.34 9.55
CA TYR A 165 13.40 8.22 8.49
C TYR A 165 12.63 9.54 8.53
N PHE A 166 13.16 10.55 7.86
CA PHE A 166 12.58 11.89 7.86
C PHE A 166 11.90 12.16 6.52
N LEU A 167 10.62 12.51 6.55
CA LEU A 167 9.85 12.88 5.37
C LEU A 167 9.93 14.40 5.18
N SER A 168 10.66 14.83 4.15
CA SER A 168 10.76 16.25 3.83
C SER A 168 9.42 16.80 3.36
N ARG A 169 9.01 17.95 3.90
CA ARG A 169 7.91 18.79 3.42
C ARG A 169 8.41 19.96 2.57
N THR A 170 9.72 20.19 2.54
CA THR A 170 10.40 21.15 1.67
C THR A 170 10.93 20.45 0.43
N ALA A 171 10.63 21.01 -0.74
CA ALA A 171 11.24 20.55 -1.99
C ALA A 171 12.75 20.79 -1.93
N SER A 172 13.52 19.86 -2.48
CA SER A 172 14.98 19.87 -2.43
C SER A 172 15.62 19.91 -3.83
N SER A 173 14.79 19.90 -4.88
CA SER A 173 15.10 20.28 -6.26
C SER A 173 13.78 20.56 -6.98
N GLU A 174 13.81 21.24 -8.13
CA GLU A 174 12.61 21.56 -8.92
C GLU A 174 11.89 20.31 -9.43
N GLU A 175 12.62 19.24 -9.70
CA GLU A 175 12.10 17.96 -10.21
C GLU A 175 11.54 17.05 -9.11
N ILE A 176 11.81 17.37 -7.84
CA ILE A 176 11.32 16.57 -6.71
C ILE A 176 10.19 17.32 -6.03
N THR A 177 8.99 16.75 -6.13
CA THR A 177 7.85 17.24 -5.37
C THR A 177 7.91 16.67 -3.96
N ALA A 178 8.07 17.52 -2.95
CA ALA A 178 7.95 17.12 -1.54
C ALA A 178 6.49 16.80 -1.21
N VAL A 179 6.19 15.51 -1.14
CA VAL A 179 4.85 14.97 -0.91
C VAL A 179 4.95 13.80 0.04
N PRO A 180 3.94 13.58 0.89
CA PRO A 180 3.94 12.42 1.75
C PRO A 180 3.84 11.13 0.94
N PRO A 181 4.37 10.01 1.46
CA PRO A 181 4.24 8.72 0.81
C PRO A 181 2.76 8.42 0.55
N PRO A 182 2.43 7.86 -0.62
CA PRO A 182 1.06 7.51 -0.94
C PRO A 182 0.59 6.51 0.09
N LEU A 183 -0.24 6.97 1.02
CA LEU A 183 -0.92 6.08 1.95
C LEU A 183 -1.86 5.22 1.11
N PRO A 184 -1.97 3.91 1.40
CA PRO A 184 -2.85 3.02 0.65
C PRO A 184 -4.24 3.66 0.59
N ALA A 185 -4.73 3.89 -0.64
CA ALA A 185 -6.00 4.55 -0.86
C ALA A 185 -7.10 3.79 -0.08
N PRO A 186 -7.71 4.41 0.95
CA PRO A 186 -8.66 3.71 1.82
C PRO A 186 -9.82 3.15 1.00
N THR A 187 -10.18 3.84 -0.08
CA THR A 187 -11.25 3.49 -1.01
C THR A 187 -11.17 2.06 -1.53
N LYS A 188 -9.97 1.49 -1.74
CA LYS A 188 -9.83 0.08 -2.16
C LYS A 188 -10.41 -0.89 -1.14
N HIS A 189 -10.13 -0.66 0.15
CA HIS A 189 -10.64 -1.48 1.24
C HIS A 189 -12.16 -1.35 1.37
N LEU A 190 -12.69 -0.14 1.17
CA LEU A 190 -14.13 0.08 1.16
C LEU A 190 -14.83 -0.65 0.00
N SER A 191 -14.29 -0.56 -1.22
CA SER A 191 -14.82 -1.28 -2.39
C SER A 191 -14.83 -2.79 -2.16
N TYR A 192 -13.75 -3.36 -1.61
CA TYR A 192 -13.74 -4.78 -1.25
C TYR A 192 -14.76 -5.11 -0.15
N ALA A 193 -14.89 -4.28 0.89
CA ALA A 193 -15.87 -4.50 1.94
C ALA A 193 -17.30 -4.58 1.40
N LEU A 194 -17.65 -3.67 0.46
CA LEU A 194 -18.93 -3.65 -0.24
C LEU A 194 -19.10 -4.86 -1.16
N GLN A 195 -18.04 -5.30 -1.85
CA GLN A 195 -18.06 -6.50 -2.68
C GLN A 195 -18.36 -7.76 -1.84
N TRP A 196 -17.67 -7.93 -0.71
CA TRP A 196 -17.90 -9.06 0.20
C TRP A 196 -19.30 -9.03 0.81
N LEU A 197 -19.79 -7.83 1.18
CA LEU A 197 -21.16 -7.65 1.67
C LEU A 197 -22.20 -7.97 0.60
N GLY A 198 -21.99 -7.52 -0.64
CA GLY A 198 -22.86 -7.81 -1.77
C GLY A 198 -22.94 -9.31 -2.05
N MET A 199 -21.82 -10.03 -1.96
CA MET A 199 -21.81 -11.50 -2.10
C MET A 199 -22.51 -12.19 -0.93
N ALA A 200 -22.34 -11.70 0.31
CA ALA A 200 -23.07 -12.18 1.48
C ALA A 200 -24.59 -12.01 1.30
N LEU A 201 -25.05 -10.91 0.69
CA LEU A 201 -26.48 -10.74 0.39
C LEU A 201 -26.95 -11.61 -0.79
N ALA A 202 -26.14 -11.75 -1.83
CA ALA A 202 -26.51 -12.49 -3.03
C ALA A 202 -26.61 -14.01 -2.78
N PHE A 203 -25.72 -14.57 -1.95
CA PHE A 203 -25.67 -15.99 -1.66
C PHE A 203 -26.98 -16.59 -1.10
N PRO A 204 -27.59 -16.07 -0.01
CA PRO A 204 -28.86 -16.57 0.51
C PRO A 204 -30.00 -16.36 -0.47
N LEU A 205 -30.00 -15.25 -1.24
CA LEU A 205 -31.01 -15.02 -2.28
C LEU A 205 -30.93 -16.09 -3.39
N LEU A 206 -29.73 -16.46 -3.82
CA LEU A 206 -29.51 -17.53 -4.79
C LEU A 206 -29.93 -18.89 -4.22
N CYS A 207 -29.65 -19.16 -2.95
CA CYS A 207 -30.09 -20.38 -2.27
C CYS A 207 -31.62 -20.49 -2.22
N VAL A 208 -32.31 -19.41 -1.84
CA VAL A 208 -33.78 -19.32 -1.84
C VAL A 208 -34.33 -19.50 -3.26
N PHE A 209 -33.75 -18.81 -4.25
CA PHE A 209 -34.16 -18.92 -5.65
C PHE A 209 -34.02 -20.36 -6.17
N ALA A 210 -32.87 -21.01 -5.93
CA ALA A 210 -32.62 -22.40 -6.32
C ALA A 210 -33.60 -23.35 -5.64
N TYR A 211 -33.90 -23.12 -4.35
CA TYR A 211 -34.90 -23.88 -3.61
C TYR A 211 -36.30 -23.74 -4.22
N LEU A 212 -36.76 -22.52 -4.50
CA LEU A 212 -38.07 -22.26 -5.12
C LEU A 212 -38.17 -22.88 -6.52
N LYS A 213 -37.10 -22.78 -7.33
CA LYS A 213 -37.02 -23.37 -8.67
C LYS A 213 -37.11 -24.91 -8.62
N SER A 214 -36.39 -25.55 -7.71
CA SER A 214 -36.40 -27.02 -7.58
C SER A 214 -37.77 -27.56 -7.16
N ARG A 215 -38.52 -26.84 -6.30
CA ARG A 215 -39.90 -27.22 -5.94
C ARG A 215 -40.87 -27.13 -7.12
N ARG A 216 -40.73 -26.13 -7.98
CA ARG A 216 -41.57 -25.97 -9.19
C ARG A 216 -41.30 -27.10 -10.20
N ALA A 217 -40.04 -27.45 -10.42
CA ALA A 217 -39.66 -28.54 -11.32
C ALA A 217 -40.21 -29.90 -10.86
N GLY A 218 -40.11 -30.22 -9.56
CA GLY A 218 -40.63 -31.48 -9.01
C GLY A 218 -42.17 -31.59 -8.98
N ARG A 219 -42.90 -30.48 -9.09
CA ARG A 219 -44.38 -30.49 -9.21
C ARG A 219 -44.84 -30.82 -10.63
N ARG A 220 -44.07 -30.44 -11.66
CA ARG A 220 -44.43 -30.69 -13.08
C ARG A 220 -44.18 -32.12 -13.53
N SER A 221 -43.37 -32.90 -12.81
CA SER A 221 -42.97 -34.27 -13.18
C SER A 221 -43.69 -35.37 -12.42
N ARG A 222 -44.77 -35.07 -11.68
CA ARG A 222 -45.67 -36.11 -11.14
C ARG A 222 -46.74 -36.42 -12.19
N PRO A 223 -46.76 -37.63 -12.80
CA PRO A 223 -47.88 -38.05 -13.63
C PRO A 223 -49.13 -38.18 -12.75
N SER A 224 -50.26 -37.70 -13.29
CA SER A 224 -51.62 -37.85 -12.74
C SER A 224 -52.06 -39.30 -12.73
#